data_AF-A0A518N2Q0-F1
#
_entry.id   AF-A0A518N2Q0-F1
#
_cell.length_a   1.000
_cell.length_b   1.000
_cell.length_c   1.000
_cell.angle_alpha   90.00
_cell.angle_beta   90.00
_cell.angle_gamma   90.00
#
_symmetry.space_group_name_H-M   'P 1'
#
loop_
_entity.id
_entity.type
_entity.pdbx_description
1 polymer ?
#
loop_
_entity_poly.entity_id
_entity_poly.type
_entity_poly.pdbx_seq_one_letter_code
_entity_poly.pdbx_strand_id
1 'polypeptide(L)'
;MRKVFSSPRIENVEAVAGMLEEAGIEVRISDGRSYRGAIRGNFSYREHSASAPRPAVWVIRSDQQPEARRLLREAGLLQELPVRGESYLPSPAALAGGDRSPLSARGGGRFRYGMLLAVAVMVALVMVAYRAGQGDGTEGEEAGAGAGMGEPAAAARLDGPPRRDGTLPEAPVAPAMPEVATLPDAAFVLATPPALAATLLRAELAAADGARGCLAIDGADPEPALLQQLSAEGLDVAPASACGDDRLVVDVGGYTTDGSGSGTVRITVGSGEPRKVAVRREGRDWFTDGVR
;
A
#
# COMPACT_ATOMS: atom_id res chain seq x y z
N MET A 1 -14.42 -10.20 29.97
CA MET A 1 -14.91 -9.79 28.64
C MET A 1 -13.92 -10.19 27.56
N ARG A 2 -14.37 -10.78 26.45
CA ARG A 2 -13.52 -11.22 25.33
C ARG A 2 -14.14 -10.82 24.00
N LYS A 3 -13.31 -10.36 23.05
CA LYS A 3 -13.75 -10.00 21.71
C LYS A 3 -14.15 -11.25 20.92
N VAL A 4 -15.33 -11.24 20.31
CA VAL A 4 -15.83 -12.36 19.49
C VAL A 4 -15.95 -12.01 18.01
N PHE A 5 -16.24 -10.76 17.68
CA PHE A 5 -16.42 -10.30 16.30
C PHE A 5 -16.00 -8.84 16.14
N SER A 6 -15.46 -8.47 14.97
CA SER A 6 -15.15 -7.08 14.61
C SER A 6 -15.29 -6.89 13.10
N SER A 7 -15.89 -5.78 12.67
CA SER A 7 -16.14 -5.49 11.26
C SER A 7 -15.88 -4.00 10.98
N PRO A 8 -15.42 -3.64 9.76
CA PRO A 8 -15.33 -2.24 9.34
C PRO A 8 -16.70 -1.56 9.24
N ARG A 9 -17.76 -2.33 8.94
CA ARG A 9 -19.14 -1.86 8.86
C ARG A 9 -19.78 -2.01 10.24
N ILE A 10 -20.27 -0.91 10.79
CA ILE A 10 -20.90 -0.87 12.10
C ILE A 10 -22.22 -1.62 12.12
N GLU A 11 -22.98 -1.57 11.02
CA GLU A 11 -24.28 -2.23 10.86
C GLU A 11 -24.14 -3.75 11.09
N ASN A 12 -23.04 -4.33 10.61
CA ASN A 12 -22.75 -5.75 10.82
C ASN A 12 -22.50 -6.06 12.30
N VAL A 13 -21.84 -5.15 13.03
CA VAL A 13 -21.53 -5.34 14.47
C VAL A 13 -22.81 -5.23 15.30
N GLU A 14 -23.70 -4.30 14.96
CA GLU A 14 -25.02 -4.15 15.60
C GLU A 14 -25.92 -5.36 15.34
N ALA A 15 -25.97 -5.85 14.09
CA ALA A 15 -26.74 -7.05 13.74
C ALA A 15 -26.25 -8.29 14.51
N VAL A 16 -24.92 -8.44 14.63
CA VAL A 16 -24.33 -9.55 15.40
C VAL A 16 -24.59 -9.41 16.90
N ALA A 17 -24.54 -8.19 17.44
CA ALA A 17 -24.88 -7.95 18.83
C ALA A 17 -26.33 -8.33 19.11
N GLY A 18 -27.28 -7.88 18.28
CA GLY A 18 -28.70 -8.24 18.40
C GLY A 18 -28.93 -9.76 18.37
N MET A 19 -28.31 -10.46 17.42
CA MET A 19 -28.40 -11.92 17.34
C MET A 19 -27.87 -12.63 18.61
N LEU A 20 -26.79 -12.13 19.21
CA LEU A 20 -26.25 -12.70 20.45
C LEU A 20 -27.13 -12.36 21.67
N GLU A 21 -27.70 -11.16 21.71
CA GLU A 21 -28.63 -10.74 22.77
C GLU A 21 -29.93 -11.55 22.73
N GLU A 22 -30.47 -11.84 21.53
CA GLU A 22 -31.62 -12.71 21.33
C GLU A 22 -31.37 -14.13 21.85
N ALA A 23 -30.13 -14.61 21.75
CA ALA A 23 -29.70 -15.89 22.31
C ALA A 23 -29.42 -15.84 23.82
N GLY A 24 -29.70 -14.72 24.49
CA GLY A 24 -29.49 -14.55 25.93
C GLY A 24 -28.03 -14.34 26.34
N ILE A 25 -27.17 -13.94 25.40
CA ILE A 25 -25.75 -13.68 25.65
C ILE A 25 -25.53 -12.19 25.93
N GLU A 26 -24.89 -11.90 27.05
CA GLU A 26 -24.63 -10.52 27.47
C GLU A 26 -23.43 -9.94 26.70
N VAL A 27 -23.68 -8.96 25.83
CA VAL A 27 -22.67 -8.36 24.95
C VAL A 27 -22.50 -6.87 25.18
N ARG A 28 -21.37 -6.34 24.70
CA ARG A 28 -21.05 -4.92 24.69
C ARG A 28 -20.38 -4.55 23.37
N ILE A 29 -20.90 -3.53 22.71
CA ILE A 29 -20.32 -2.96 21.49
C ILE A 29 -19.26 -1.92 21.90
N SER A 30 -18.06 -2.02 21.34
CA SER A 30 -17.04 -0.95 21.37
C SER A 30 -16.99 -0.24 20.03
N ASP A 31 -16.63 1.05 20.05
CA ASP A 31 -16.47 1.89 18.86
C ASP A 31 -17.75 1.91 17.98
N GLY A 32 -18.91 1.78 18.63
CA GLY A 32 -20.24 1.82 18.02
C GLY A 32 -20.66 3.23 17.61
N ARG A 33 -21.95 3.39 17.27
CA ARG A 33 -22.49 4.63 16.72
C ARG A 33 -22.51 5.64 17.85
N SER A 34 -21.44 6.40 18.00
CA SER A 34 -21.45 7.52 18.94
C SER A 34 -22.57 8.47 18.51
N TYR A 35 -23.38 8.92 19.46
CA TYR A 35 -24.52 9.82 19.26
C TYR A 35 -24.13 11.16 18.58
N ARG A 36 -22.83 11.41 18.38
CA ARG A 36 -22.28 12.52 17.57
C ARG A 36 -21.35 12.03 16.46
N GLY A 37 -21.77 11.03 15.69
CA GLY A 37 -21.02 10.55 14.53
C GLY A 37 -20.88 11.66 13.47
N ALA A 38 -19.63 11.94 13.09
CA ALA A 38 -19.26 12.95 12.09
C ALA A 38 -20.16 12.84 10.85
N ILE A 39 -20.98 13.86 10.65
CA ILE A 39 -21.81 14.03 9.46
C ILE A 39 -20.84 14.23 8.28
N ARG A 40 -20.67 13.16 7.49
CA ARG A 40 -20.11 13.13 6.12
C ARG A 40 -18.58 13.23 6.01
N GLY A 41 -17.90 12.11 6.19
CA GLY A 41 -16.64 11.85 5.48
C GLY A 41 -16.93 10.94 4.29
N ASN A 42 -16.66 11.39 3.06
CA ASN A 42 -16.79 10.53 1.89
C ASN A 42 -15.89 9.30 2.02
N PHE A 43 -16.42 8.13 1.70
CA PHE A 43 -15.67 6.88 1.59
C PHE A 43 -14.56 7.07 0.54
N SER A 44 -13.31 7.22 0.98
CA SER A 44 -12.15 7.35 0.10
C SER A 44 -11.40 6.02 0.02
N TYR A 45 -11.25 5.47 -1.18
CA TYR A 45 -10.45 4.27 -1.44
C TYR A 45 -8.95 4.44 -1.16
N ARG A 46 -8.47 5.70 -1.05
CA ARG A 46 -7.06 6.00 -0.78
C ARG A 46 -6.73 6.06 0.72
N GLU A 47 -7.73 6.10 1.58
CA GLU A 47 -7.55 6.04 3.02
C GLU A 47 -7.33 4.57 3.42
N HIS A 48 -6.06 4.15 3.51
CA HIS A 48 -5.76 2.84 4.08
C HIS A 48 -6.27 2.82 5.52
N SER A 49 -7.20 1.89 5.77
CA SER A 49 -7.97 1.63 7.00
C SER A 49 -7.16 1.30 8.28
N ALA A 50 -5.95 1.82 8.41
CA ALA A 50 -5.02 1.52 9.50
C ALA A 50 -5.27 2.35 10.78
N SER A 51 -6.01 3.46 10.72
CA SER A 51 -6.04 4.41 11.85
C SER A 51 -7.40 4.64 12.51
N ALA A 52 -8.50 4.08 11.99
CA ALA A 52 -9.81 4.20 12.64
C ALA A 52 -10.05 3.00 13.58
N PRO A 53 -10.47 3.22 14.84
CA PRO A 53 -10.84 2.13 15.73
C PRO A 53 -12.00 1.33 15.12
N ARG A 54 -11.83 0.01 15.00
CA ARG A 54 -12.83 -0.87 14.36
C ARG A 54 -13.93 -1.22 15.36
N PRO A 55 -15.22 -1.03 15.00
CA PRO A 55 -16.34 -1.51 15.80
C PRO A 55 -16.20 -3.01 16.11
N ALA A 56 -16.47 -3.39 17.35
CA ALA A 56 -16.33 -4.77 17.81
C ALA A 56 -17.36 -5.16 18.86
N VAL A 57 -17.76 -6.44 18.85
CA VAL A 57 -18.61 -7.06 19.86
C VAL A 57 -17.77 -7.83 20.87
N TRP A 58 -18.00 -7.52 22.14
CA TRP A 58 -17.37 -8.16 23.29
C TRP A 58 -18.43 -8.90 24.10
N VAL A 59 -18.19 -10.16 24.44
CA VAL A 59 -19.05 -10.87 25.40
C VAL A 59 -18.58 -10.47 26.80
N ILE A 60 -19.53 -10.04 27.64
CA ILE A 60 -19.26 -9.58 29.01
C ILE A 60 -18.80 -10.76 29.87
N ARG A 61 -19.64 -11.80 29.86
CA ARG A 61 -19.50 -13.05 30.60
C ARG A 61 -18.58 -14.05 29.89
N SER A 62 -17.50 -14.44 30.56
CA SER A 62 -16.50 -15.32 29.93
C SER A 62 -17.02 -16.74 29.71
N ASP A 63 -17.99 -17.19 30.52
CA ASP A 63 -18.65 -18.49 30.42
C ASP A 63 -19.56 -18.62 29.18
N GLN A 64 -20.12 -17.52 28.68
CA GLN A 64 -20.96 -17.49 27.47
C GLN A 64 -20.14 -17.42 26.17
N GLN A 65 -18.82 -17.28 26.27
CA GLN A 65 -17.95 -17.13 25.10
C GLN A 65 -17.96 -18.36 24.15
N PRO A 66 -17.90 -19.62 24.63
CA PRO A 66 -17.92 -20.79 23.76
C PRO A 66 -19.25 -20.89 22.98
N GLU A 67 -20.35 -20.54 23.64
CA GLU A 67 -21.68 -20.52 23.05
C GLU A 67 -21.84 -19.42 22.00
N ALA A 68 -21.38 -18.20 22.29
CA ALA A 68 -21.33 -17.11 21.31
C ALA A 68 -20.55 -17.51 20.04
N ARG A 69 -19.41 -18.19 20.22
CA ARG A 69 -18.59 -18.70 19.10
C ARG A 69 -19.25 -19.87 18.37
N ARG A 70 -20.11 -20.65 19.02
CA ARG A 70 -20.90 -21.70 18.37
C ARG A 70 -21.95 -21.07 17.45
N LEU A 71 -22.74 -20.14 17.96
CA LEU A 71 -23.76 -19.42 17.19
C LEU A 71 -23.18 -18.65 16.00
N LEU A 72 -22.04 -17.98 16.20
CA LEU A 72 -21.38 -17.26 15.11
C LEU A 72 -20.84 -18.18 14.00
N ARG A 73 -20.48 -19.43 14.31
CA ARG A 73 -20.10 -20.44 13.30
C ARG A 73 -21.31 -20.97 12.56
N GLU A 74 -22.39 -21.28 13.29
CA GLU A 74 -23.66 -21.71 12.71
C GLU A 74 -24.23 -20.65 11.74
N ALA A 75 -24.06 -19.37 12.06
CA ALA A 75 -24.44 -18.25 11.19
C ALA A 75 -23.46 -17.99 10.02
N GLY A 76 -22.38 -18.75 9.90
CA GLY A 76 -21.35 -18.57 8.85
C GLY A 76 -20.47 -17.32 9.02
N LEU A 77 -20.54 -16.63 10.16
CA LEU A 77 -19.79 -15.40 10.44
C LEU A 77 -18.37 -15.65 10.95
N LEU A 78 -18.13 -16.83 11.51
CA LEU A 78 -16.80 -17.33 11.80
C LEU A 78 -16.52 -18.46 10.82
N GLN A 79 -15.58 -18.22 9.90
CA GLN A 79 -15.00 -19.29 9.11
C GLN A 79 -14.39 -20.30 10.07
N GLU A 80 -14.81 -21.55 9.98
CA GLU A 80 -14.08 -22.66 10.56
C GLU A 80 -12.74 -22.69 9.83
N LEU A 81 -11.72 -22.07 10.44
CA LEU A 81 -10.37 -22.23 9.93
C LEU A 81 -10.14 -23.74 9.87
N PRO A 82 -9.66 -24.29 8.72
CA PRO A 82 -9.27 -25.67 8.66
C PRO A 82 -8.34 -25.93 9.84
N VAL A 83 -8.60 -27.03 10.55
CA VAL A 83 -7.86 -27.47 11.73
C VAL A 83 -6.38 -27.21 11.47
N ARG A 84 -5.74 -26.49 12.41
CA ARG A 84 -4.36 -26.03 12.37
C ARG A 84 -3.44 -27.23 12.09
N GLY A 85 -3.22 -27.53 10.81
CA GLY A 85 -2.62 -28.79 10.36
C GLY A 85 -2.85 -29.13 8.88
N GLU A 86 -3.93 -28.67 8.24
CA GLU A 86 -4.23 -29.05 6.83
C GLU A 86 -3.98 -27.96 5.78
N SER A 87 -3.64 -26.73 6.20
CA SER A 87 -3.28 -25.66 5.27
C SER A 87 -1.78 -25.52 5.19
N TYR A 88 -1.19 -26.01 4.09
CA TYR A 88 0.24 -25.88 3.76
C TYR A 88 0.63 -24.46 3.32
N LEU A 89 -0.34 -23.54 3.23
CA LEU A 89 -0.09 -22.14 2.96
C LEU A 89 0.09 -21.36 4.28
N PRO A 90 1.08 -20.46 4.37
CA PRO A 90 1.25 -19.61 5.54
C PRO A 90 -0.03 -18.80 5.76
N SER A 91 -0.44 -18.68 7.03
CA SER A 91 -1.61 -17.90 7.41
C SER A 91 -1.52 -16.50 6.79
N PRO A 92 -2.62 -15.90 6.29
CA PRO A 92 -2.58 -14.53 5.77
C PRO A 92 -2.17 -13.51 6.85
N ALA A 93 -2.24 -13.85 8.15
CA ALA A 93 -1.68 -13.05 9.24
C ALA A 93 -0.15 -13.21 9.43
N ALA A 94 0.45 -14.22 8.79
CA ALA A 94 1.90 -14.40 8.68
C ALA A 94 2.45 -13.76 7.39
N LEU A 95 1.66 -13.70 6.32
CA LEU A 95 1.98 -12.99 5.08
C LEU A 95 1.71 -11.48 5.17
N ALA A 96 0.62 -11.07 5.84
CA ALA A 96 0.43 -9.71 6.30
C ALA A 96 1.29 -9.55 7.55
N GLY A 97 2.55 -9.19 7.35
CA GLY A 97 3.53 -8.95 8.40
C GLY A 97 2.86 -8.30 9.60
N GLY A 98 2.87 -9.02 10.73
CA GLY A 98 2.07 -8.66 11.88
C GLY A 98 2.23 -7.18 12.23
N ASP A 99 1.15 -6.58 12.73
CA ASP A 99 1.12 -5.27 13.39
C ASP A 99 1.96 -5.28 14.68
N ARG A 100 3.24 -5.57 14.54
CA ARG A 100 4.30 -5.14 15.41
C ARG A 100 5.04 -4.11 14.59
N SER A 101 4.70 -2.83 14.78
CA SER A 101 5.59 -1.75 14.33
C SER A 101 7.00 -2.05 14.86
N PRO A 102 7.99 -2.42 14.03
CA PRO A 102 9.32 -2.72 14.53
C PRO A 102 10.14 -1.44 14.78
N LEU A 103 9.49 -0.26 14.74
CA LEU A 103 10.17 1.05 14.77
C LEU A 103 9.66 1.99 15.88
N SER A 104 8.99 1.48 16.92
CA SER A 104 8.74 2.26 18.15
C SER A 104 9.52 1.79 19.37
N ALA A 105 10.54 0.93 19.18
CA ALA A 105 11.50 0.60 20.21
C ALA A 105 12.81 1.40 19.99
N ARG A 106 12.93 2.50 20.75
CA ARG A 106 14.19 3.07 21.26
C ARG A 106 14.97 4.00 20.30
N GLY A 107 14.74 5.31 20.43
CA GLY A 107 15.85 6.30 20.29
C GLY A 107 15.67 7.54 19.40
N GLY A 108 14.56 7.72 18.69
CA GLY A 108 14.44 8.79 17.66
C GLY A 108 14.08 10.22 18.14
N GLY A 109 13.93 10.47 19.44
CA GLY A 109 13.52 11.78 19.95
C GLY A 109 14.64 12.82 20.03
N ARG A 110 15.91 12.40 20.10
CA ARG A 110 17.04 13.29 20.41
C ARG A 110 17.64 13.97 19.18
N PHE A 111 17.55 13.34 18.02
CA PHE A 111 18.13 13.87 16.78
C PHE A 111 17.37 15.11 16.28
N ARG A 112 16.05 15.14 16.48
CA ARG A 112 15.21 16.31 16.12
C ARG A 112 15.59 17.55 16.94
N TYR A 113 15.83 17.41 18.24
CA TYR A 113 16.26 18.53 19.08
C TYR A 113 17.74 18.91 18.87
N GLY A 114 18.62 17.95 18.56
CA GLY A 114 20.01 18.24 18.21
C GLY A 114 20.14 19.08 16.94
N MET A 115 19.34 18.77 15.91
CA MET A 115 19.30 19.56 14.67
C MET A 115 18.77 20.98 14.91
N LEU A 116 17.70 21.13 15.70
CA LEU A 116 17.16 22.46 16.03
C LEU A 116 18.14 23.30 16.84
N LEU A 117 18.87 22.70 17.78
CA LEU A 117 19.91 23.40 18.55
C LEU A 117 21.07 23.86 17.64
N ALA A 118 21.53 23.00 16.71
CA ALA A 118 22.59 23.35 15.78
C ALA A 118 22.20 24.52 14.87
N VAL A 119 20.96 24.53 14.36
CA VAL A 119 20.42 25.65 13.57
C VAL A 119 20.33 26.92 14.41
N ALA A 120 19.85 26.84 15.65
CA ALA A 120 19.77 28.01 16.53
C ALA A 120 21.16 28.61 16.85
N VAL A 121 22.17 27.77 17.09
CA VAL A 121 23.56 28.22 17.31
C VAL A 121 24.13 28.87 16.05
N MET A 122 23.85 28.31 14.87
CA MET A 122 24.29 28.88 13.60
C MET A 122 23.67 30.26 13.35
N VAL A 123 22.36 30.42 13.59
CA VAL A 123 21.68 31.71 13.49
C VAL A 123 22.23 32.73 14.50
N ALA A 124 22.51 32.32 15.74
CA ALA A 124 23.09 33.20 16.74
C ALA A 124 24.50 33.68 16.35
N LEU A 125 25.35 32.80 15.83
CA LEU A 125 26.69 33.15 15.34
C LEU A 125 26.62 34.12 14.16
N VAL A 126 25.72 33.89 13.21
CA VAL A 126 25.48 34.81 12.09
C VAL A 126 25.01 36.17 12.61
N MET A 127 24.06 36.22 13.55
CA MET A 127 23.55 37.48 14.10
C MET A 127 24.63 38.25 14.88
N VAL A 128 25.52 37.56 15.61
CA VAL A 128 26.66 38.18 16.29
C VAL A 128 27.68 38.72 15.29
N ALA A 129 27.97 37.98 14.21
CA ALA A 129 28.86 38.45 13.14
C ALA A 129 28.27 39.67 12.40
N TYR A 130 26.95 39.67 12.14
CA TYR A 130 26.25 40.82 11.56
C TYR A 130 26.26 42.04 12.48
N ARG A 131 26.15 41.86 13.80
CA ARG A 131 26.24 42.96 14.78
C ARG A 131 27.66 43.49 14.93
N ALA A 132 28.68 42.63 14.85
CA ALA A 132 30.07 43.04 14.86
C ALA A 132 30.46 43.80 13.57
N GLY A 133 29.76 43.57 12.45
CA GLY A 133 29.98 44.26 11.18
C GLY A 133 29.23 45.59 11.00
N GLN A 134 28.31 45.95 11.90
CA GLN A 134 27.52 47.19 11.82
C GLN A 134 28.02 48.31 12.76
N GLY A 135 29.19 48.13 13.38
CA GLY A 135 29.84 49.16 14.19
C GLY A 135 30.70 50.11 13.35
N ASP A 136 30.10 50.85 12.42
CA ASP A 136 30.51 52.21 12.03
C ASP A 136 29.59 52.76 10.92
N GLY A 137 29.09 53.99 11.10
CA GLY A 137 28.49 54.78 10.02
C GLY A 137 27.00 55.07 10.15
N THR A 138 26.70 56.26 10.66
CA THR A 138 25.42 56.96 10.70
C THR A 138 24.99 57.54 9.34
N GLU A 139 23.67 57.74 9.21
CA GLU A 139 22.94 58.78 8.44
C GLU A 139 22.62 58.63 6.95
N GLY A 140 21.37 58.98 6.63
CA GLY A 140 20.80 59.22 5.28
C GLY A 140 19.51 58.42 5.00
N GLU A 141 18.34 58.77 5.54
CA GLU A 141 17.40 59.80 5.01
C GLU A 141 16.72 59.34 3.69
N GLU A 142 15.49 58.82 3.80
CA GLU A 142 14.26 59.29 3.12
C GLU A 142 13.93 58.54 1.82
N ALA A 143 12.70 58.37 1.34
CA ALA A 143 11.33 58.53 1.84
C ALA A 143 10.41 58.08 0.68
N GLY A 144 9.14 57.85 0.97
CA GLY A 144 8.06 57.73 -0.02
C GLY A 144 7.13 56.55 0.29
N ALA A 145 6.16 56.68 1.19
CA ALA A 145 4.87 57.38 1.01
C ALA A 145 4.09 56.82 -0.21
N GLY A 146 2.85 56.35 -0.08
CA GLY A 146 1.90 56.53 1.01
C GLY A 146 0.68 55.63 0.91
N ALA A 147 -0.09 55.68 1.99
CA ALA A 147 -1.39 55.08 2.19
C ALA A 147 -2.48 55.77 1.35
N GLY A 148 -3.54 55.03 1.05
CA GLY A 148 -4.75 55.57 0.41
C GLY A 148 -5.93 54.61 0.53
N MET A 149 -6.67 54.78 1.63
CA MET A 149 -7.98 54.20 1.97
C MET A 149 -9.04 54.42 0.88
N GLY A 150 -9.99 53.49 0.72
CA GLY A 150 -11.22 53.76 -0.04
C GLY A 150 -12.14 52.56 -0.30
N GLU A 151 -12.95 52.19 0.70
CA GLU A 151 -14.32 51.66 0.51
C GLU A 151 -15.23 52.90 0.21
N PRO A 152 -16.36 52.86 -0.57
CA PRO A 152 -17.48 51.92 -0.35
C PRO A 152 -18.40 51.50 -1.52
N ALA A 153 -19.22 50.50 -1.18
CA ALA A 153 -20.65 50.28 -1.53
C ALA A 153 -21.14 50.47 -2.98
N ALA A 154 -21.79 49.43 -3.53
CA ALA A 154 -23.26 49.32 -3.59
C ALA A 154 -23.77 48.44 -4.74
N ALA A 155 -24.99 47.94 -4.53
CA ALA A 155 -26.01 47.59 -5.52
C ALA A 155 -26.04 46.15 -6.07
N ALA A 156 -26.94 45.40 -5.44
CA ALA A 156 -27.64 44.23 -5.95
C ALA A 156 -28.23 44.44 -7.35
N ARG A 157 -28.29 43.34 -8.14
CA ARG A 157 -29.47 42.98 -8.94
C ARG A 157 -29.64 41.46 -8.95
N LEU A 158 -30.84 41.04 -8.56
CA LEU A 158 -31.41 39.72 -8.80
C LEU A 158 -31.86 39.66 -10.25
N ASP A 159 -31.25 38.82 -11.08
CA ASP A 159 -31.82 38.44 -12.38
C ASP A 159 -32.62 37.15 -12.23
N GLY A 160 -33.87 37.21 -12.70
CA GLY A 160 -34.88 36.18 -12.56
C GLY A 160 -34.65 34.95 -13.46
N PRO A 161 -35.41 33.87 -13.24
CA PRO A 161 -35.24 32.62 -13.97
C PRO A 161 -35.74 32.74 -15.43
N PRO A 162 -35.06 32.11 -16.41
CA PRO A 162 -35.55 32.10 -17.78
C PRO A 162 -36.80 31.21 -17.93
N ARG A 163 -37.69 31.68 -18.80
CA ARG A 163 -38.96 31.06 -19.19
C ARG A 163 -38.73 29.68 -19.85
N ARG A 164 -39.65 28.76 -19.56
CA ARG A 164 -39.75 27.46 -20.22
C ARG A 164 -40.37 27.65 -21.60
N ASP A 165 -39.59 27.50 -22.65
CA ASP A 165 -40.13 27.28 -23.99
C ASP A 165 -40.50 25.80 -24.13
N GLY A 166 -41.80 25.57 -24.37
CA GLY A 166 -42.35 24.24 -24.63
C GLY A 166 -41.95 23.78 -26.02
N THR A 167 -40.98 22.88 -26.10
CA THR A 167 -40.77 22.01 -27.25
C THR A 167 -40.63 20.60 -26.71
N LEU A 168 -41.57 19.72 -27.06
CA LEU A 168 -41.53 18.30 -26.74
C LEU A 168 -40.39 17.67 -27.56
N PRO A 169 -39.34 17.09 -26.95
CA PRO A 169 -38.31 16.39 -27.70
C PRO A 169 -38.85 15.05 -28.22
N GLU A 170 -38.62 14.85 -29.51
CA GLU A 170 -38.79 13.59 -30.24
C GLU A 170 -38.00 12.46 -29.55
N ALA A 171 -38.60 11.27 -29.47
CA ALA A 171 -38.06 10.14 -28.72
C ALA A 171 -36.69 9.70 -29.27
N PRO A 172 -35.63 9.60 -28.44
CA PRO A 172 -34.34 9.15 -28.91
C PRO A 172 -34.37 7.64 -29.20
N VAL A 173 -33.84 7.27 -30.36
CA VAL A 173 -33.42 5.92 -30.73
C VAL A 173 -32.56 5.34 -29.59
N ALA A 174 -32.88 4.12 -29.15
CA ALA A 174 -32.17 3.46 -28.07
C ALA A 174 -30.66 3.41 -28.38
N PRO A 175 -29.77 3.91 -27.50
CA PRO A 175 -28.34 3.74 -27.70
C PRO A 175 -28.01 2.24 -27.61
N ALA A 176 -27.29 1.72 -28.60
CA ALA A 176 -26.59 0.46 -28.47
C ALA A 176 -25.77 0.48 -27.17
N MET A 177 -25.78 -0.63 -26.43
CA MET A 177 -25.01 -0.81 -25.20
C MET A 177 -23.59 -0.26 -25.41
N PRO A 178 -23.10 0.67 -24.57
CA PRO A 178 -21.72 1.11 -24.68
C PRO A 178 -20.83 -0.09 -24.41
N GLU A 179 -19.90 -0.35 -25.34
CA GLU A 179 -18.77 -1.23 -25.10
C GLU A 179 -18.08 -0.76 -23.83
N VAL A 180 -17.94 -1.67 -22.86
CA VAL A 180 -17.26 -1.37 -21.60
C VAL A 180 -15.83 -1.04 -21.97
N ALA A 181 -15.48 0.25 -21.93
CA ALA A 181 -14.10 0.69 -22.02
C ALA A 181 -13.35 0.01 -20.89
N THR A 182 -12.58 -1.03 -21.22
CA THR A 182 -11.55 -1.57 -20.35
C THR A 182 -10.68 -0.39 -19.96
N LEU A 183 -10.53 -0.18 -18.65
CA LEU A 183 -9.57 0.79 -18.10
C LEU A 183 -8.25 0.65 -18.88
N PRO A 184 -7.55 1.76 -19.18
CA PRO A 184 -6.27 1.69 -19.88
C PRO A 184 -5.38 0.65 -19.18
N ASP A 185 -4.72 -0.21 -19.96
CA ASP A 185 -3.78 -1.26 -19.53
C ASP A 185 -2.99 -0.78 -18.31
N ALA A 186 -3.51 -1.07 -17.12
CA ALA A 186 -2.93 -0.59 -15.89
C ALA A 186 -1.74 -1.50 -15.65
N ALA A 187 -0.57 -1.09 -16.13
CA ALA A 187 0.67 -1.79 -15.85
C ALA A 187 0.99 -1.64 -14.35
N PHE A 188 0.66 -2.66 -13.57
CA PHE A 188 0.96 -2.76 -12.16
C PHE A 188 2.40 -3.22 -11.96
N VAL A 189 3.18 -2.46 -11.18
CA VAL A 189 4.49 -2.90 -10.71
C VAL A 189 4.27 -3.85 -9.54
N LEU A 190 4.75 -5.08 -9.66
CA LEU A 190 4.69 -6.09 -8.60
C LEU A 190 6.11 -6.54 -8.23
N ALA A 191 6.25 -7.13 -7.05
CA ALA A 191 7.47 -7.84 -6.69
C ALA A 191 7.70 -8.97 -7.71
N THR A 192 8.95 -9.13 -8.14
CA THR A 192 9.31 -10.12 -9.16
C THR A 192 9.09 -11.53 -8.60
N PRO A 193 8.22 -12.35 -9.22
CA PRO A 193 7.98 -13.70 -8.71
C PRO A 193 9.25 -14.56 -8.75
N PRO A 194 9.59 -15.30 -7.68
CA PRO A 194 10.80 -16.15 -7.64
C PRO A 194 10.87 -17.17 -8.78
N ALA A 195 9.73 -17.74 -9.16
CA ALA A 195 9.62 -18.68 -10.27
C ALA A 195 9.98 -18.02 -11.62
N LEU A 196 9.60 -16.76 -11.83
CA LEU A 196 9.94 -16.01 -13.04
C LEU A 196 11.46 -15.76 -13.11
N ALA A 197 12.05 -15.29 -12.01
CA ALA A 197 13.49 -15.04 -11.93
C ALA A 197 14.30 -16.34 -12.18
N ALA A 198 13.85 -17.46 -11.61
CA ALA A 198 14.46 -18.77 -11.86
C ALA A 198 14.36 -19.20 -13.33
N THR A 199 13.23 -19.01 -14.00
CA THR A 199 13.10 -19.33 -15.42
C THR A 199 14.07 -18.52 -16.28
N LEU A 200 14.17 -17.22 -16.02
CA LEU A 200 15.10 -16.35 -16.76
C LEU A 200 16.55 -16.72 -16.51
N LEU A 201 16.92 -17.01 -15.26
CA LEU A 201 18.27 -17.49 -14.94
C LEU A 201 18.62 -18.76 -15.72
N ARG A 202 17.71 -19.74 -15.77
CA ARG A 202 17.94 -20.98 -16.53
C ARG A 202 18.14 -20.70 -18.02
N ALA A 203 17.37 -19.79 -18.59
CA ALA A 203 17.51 -19.41 -19.99
C ALA A 203 18.88 -18.75 -20.27
N GLU A 204 19.34 -17.85 -19.40
CA GLU A 204 20.66 -17.20 -19.57
C GLU A 204 21.82 -18.19 -19.35
N LEU A 205 21.71 -19.08 -18.37
CA LEU A 205 22.71 -20.12 -18.11
C LEU A 205 22.82 -21.11 -19.28
N ALA A 206 21.67 -21.51 -19.83
CA ALA A 206 21.63 -22.35 -21.04
C ALA A 206 22.24 -21.62 -22.25
N ALA A 207 21.98 -20.32 -22.42
CA ALA A 207 22.55 -19.53 -23.51
C ALA A 207 24.08 -19.33 -23.36
N ALA A 208 24.60 -19.38 -22.12
CA ALA A 208 26.03 -19.28 -21.82
C ALA A 208 26.74 -20.65 -21.78
N ASP A 209 26.06 -21.75 -22.10
CA ASP A 209 26.56 -23.13 -21.94
C ASP A 209 27.17 -23.40 -20.55
N GLY A 210 26.60 -22.77 -19.51
CA GLY A 210 27.13 -22.77 -18.14
C GLY A 210 26.13 -23.28 -17.12
N ALA A 211 26.60 -24.03 -16.12
CA ALA A 211 25.79 -24.48 -14.99
C ALA A 211 26.01 -23.65 -13.70
N ARG A 212 26.87 -22.63 -13.76
CA ARG A 212 27.31 -21.81 -12.62
C ARG A 212 26.91 -20.36 -12.81
N GLY A 213 26.20 -19.79 -11.84
CA GLY A 213 25.77 -18.40 -11.90
C GLY A 213 25.42 -17.80 -10.55
N CYS A 214 25.05 -16.54 -10.57
CA CYS A 214 24.58 -15.81 -9.41
C CYS A 214 23.27 -15.10 -9.72
N LEU A 215 22.36 -15.06 -8.76
CA LEU A 215 21.04 -14.47 -8.94
C LEU A 215 20.80 -13.35 -7.95
N ALA A 216 20.25 -12.24 -8.44
CA ALA A 216 19.56 -11.21 -7.66
C ALA A 216 18.11 -11.07 -8.13
N ILE A 217 17.21 -10.78 -7.19
CA ILE A 217 15.80 -10.51 -7.46
C ILE A 217 15.48 -9.13 -6.92
N ASP A 218 15.08 -8.21 -7.80
CA ASP A 218 14.82 -6.81 -7.47
C ASP A 218 16.00 -6.15 -6.71
N GLY A 219 17.24 -6.52 -7.07
CA GLY A 219 18.47 -6.04 -6.42
C GLY A 219 18.76 -6.63 -5.04
N ALA A 220 17.99 -7.62 -4.58
CA ALA A 220 18.20 -8.33 -3.32
C ALA A 220 18.63 -9.79 -3.56
N ASP A 221 19.25 -10.40 -2.54
CA ASP A 221 19.57 -11.82 -2.58
C ASP A 221 18.28 -12.67 -2.55
N PRO A 222 18.22 -13.75 -3.36
CA PRO A 222 17.07 -14.63 -3.41
C PRO A 222 16.86 -15.40 -2.10
N GLU A 223 15.63 -15.83 -1.87
CA GLU A 223 15.30 -16.64 -0.70
C GLU A 223 16.07 -17.98 -0.73
N PRO A 224 16.60 -18.47 0.41
CA PRO A 224 17.42 -19.69 0.45
C PRO A 224 16.72 -20.94 -0.09
N ALA A 225 15.39 -21.01 0.02
CA ALA A 225 14.60 -22.12 -0.52
C ALA A 225 14.68 -22.19 -2.05
N LEU A 226 14.72 -21.04 -2.73
CA LEU A 226 14.87 -20.97 -4.19
C LEU A 226 16.25 -21.49 -4.63
N LEU A 227 17.31 -21.07 -3.93
CA LEU A 227 18.67 -21.53 -4.20
C LEU A 227 18.81 -23.04 -4.00
N GLN A 228 18.22 -23.58 -2.93
CA GLN A 228 18.17 -25.02 -2.69
C GLN A 228 17.46 -25.77 -3.80
N GLN A 229 16.32 -25.25 -4.28
CA GLN A 229 15.61 -25.85 -5.40
C GLN A 229 16.46 -25.87 -6.68
N LEU A 230 17.11 -24.75 -7.03
CA LEU A 230 17.99 -24.67 -8.20
C LEU A 230 19.19 -25.62 -8.10
N SER A 231 19.75 -25.78 -6.89
CA SER A 231 20.83 -26.74 -6.64
C SER A 231 20.39 -28.20 -6.80
N ALA A 232 19.15 -28.52 -6.40
CA ALA A 232 18.59 -29.86 -6.59
C ALA A 232 18.34 -30.19 -8.07
N GLU A 233 18.15 -29.16 -8.91
CA GLU A 233 18.07 -29.27 -10.37
C GLU A 233 19.46 -29.38 -11.03
N GLY A 234 20.55 -29.34 -10.26
CA GLY A 234 21.92 -29.45 -10.75
C GLY A 234 22.60 -28.14 -11.14
N LEU A 235 21.99 -26.99 -10.81
CA LEU A 235 22.55 -25.66 -11.07
C LEU A 235 23.32 -25.16 -9.85
N ASP A 236 24.56 -24.74 -10.04
CA ASP A 236 25.39 -24.14 -8.98
C ASP A 236 25.17 -22.62 -8.97
N VAL A 237 24.08 -22.22 -8.28
CA VAL A 237 23.62 -20.82 -8.17
C VAL A 237 23.92 -20.27 -6.79
N ALA A 238 24.59 -19.11 -6.75
CA ALA A 238 24.87 -18.36 -5.53
C ALA A 238 24.02 -17.06 -5.47
N PRO A 239 23.83 -16.47 -4.28
CA PRO A 239 23.29 -15.11 -4.20
C PRO A 239 24.28 -14.12 -4.83
N ALA A 240 23.76 -13.05 -5.45
CA ALA A 240 24.60 -12.04 -6.10
C ALA A 240 25.60 -11.37 -5.15
N SER A 241 25.25 -11.21 -3.87
CA SER A 241 26.17 -10.66 -2.86
C SER A 241 27.41 -11.52 -2.58
N ALA A 242 27.34 -12.83 -2.85
CA ALA A 242 28.43 -13.77 -2.66
C ALA A 242 29.08 -14.19 -3.98
N CYS A 243 28.82 -13.46 -5.06
CA CYS A 243 29.32 -13.83 -6.38
C CYS A 243 30.81 -13.54 -6.53
N GLY A 244 31.54 -14.51 -7.08
CA GLY A 244 32.91 -14.31 -7.56
C GLY A 244 32.95 -13.86 -9.02
N ASP A 245 34.10 -13.37 -9.47
CA ASP A 245 34.30 -12.86 -10.84
C ASP A 245 34.21 -13.96 -11.93
N ASP A 246 34.21 -15.24 -11.55
CA ASP A 246 34.16 -16.40 -12.44
C ASP A 246 32.74 -16.88 -12.77
N ARG A 247 31.70 -16.20 -12.26
CA ARG A 247 30.29 -16.61 -12.39
C ARG A 247 29.45 -15.55 -13.10
N LEU A 248 28.48 -16.00 -13.89
CA LEU A 248 27.52 -15.11 -14.55
C LEU A 248 26.56 -14.53 -13.52
N VAL A 249 26.58 -13.22 -13.32
CA VAL A 249 25.61 -12.51 -12.47
C VAL A 249 24.36 -12.20 -13.28
N VAL A 250 23.18 -12.54 -12.77
CA VAL A 250 21.89 -12.19 -13.38
C VAL A 250 21.04 -11.48 -12.32
N ASP A 251 20.63 -10.25 -12.62
CA ASP A 251 19.65 -9.51 -11.81
C ASP A 251 18.34 -9.40 -12.58
N VAL A 252 17.26 -9.87 -11.95
CA VAL A 252 15.91 -9.85 -12.52
C VAL A 252 15.03 -8.98 -11.63
N GLY A 253 14.40 -7.96 -12.21
CA GLY A 253 13.56 -7.07 -11.41
C GLY A 253 12.60 -6.19 -12.18
N GLY A 254 11.81 -5.42 -11.43
CA GLY A 254 10.88 -4.43 -12.00
C GLY A 254 9.79 -5.06 -12.86
N TYR A 255 9.23 -6.18 -12.42
CA TYR A 255 8.13 -6.85 -13.11
C TYR A 255 6.88 -5.95 -13.16
N THR A 256 6.36 -5.76 -14.37
CA THR A 256 5.12 -5.02 -14.65
C THR A 256 4.10 -5.92 -15.34
N THR A 257 2.87 -5.96 -14.85
CA THR A 257 1.78 -6.78 -15.44
C THR A 257 0.49 -5.98 -15.55
N ASP A 258 -0.32 -6.28 -16.56
CA ASP A 258 -1.69 -5.78 -16.78
C ASP A 258 -2.76 -6.59 -16.00
N GLY A 259 -2.34 -7.67 -15.31
CA GLY A 259 -3.24 -8.60 -14.63
C GLY A 259 -3.77 -9.74 -15.50
N SER A 260 -3.43 -9.79 -16.79
CA SER A 260 -3.83 -10.88 -17.71
C SER A 260 -2.96 -12.13 -17.59
N GLY A 261 -1.87 -12.05 -16.80
CA GLY A 261 -0.83 -13.08 -16.75
C GLY A 261 0.30 -12.83 -17.76
N SER A 262 0.25 -11.74 -18.53
CA SER A 262 1.36 -11.23 -19.31
C SER A 262 2.02 -10.05 -18.59
N GLY A 263 3.27 -9.76 -18.95
CA GLY A 263 4.00 -8.66 -18.35
C GLY A 263 5.37 -8.44 -18.98
N THR A 264 6.08 -7.45 -18.46
CA THR A 264 7.46 -7.15 -18.83
C THR A 264 8.32 -7.19 -17.58
N VAL A 265 9.53 -7.71 -17.70
CA VAL A 265 10.51 -7.72 -16.62
C VAL A 265 11.84 -7.20 -17.13
N ARG A 266 12.61 -6.57 -16.26
CA ARG A 266 13.97 -6.11 -16.56
C ARG A 266 14.94 -7.20 -16.18
N ILE A 267 15.88 -7.51 -17.07
CA ILE A 267 17.00 -8.41 -16.80
C ILE A 267 18.32 -7.71 -17.10
N THR A 268 19.26 -7.85 -16.18
CA THR A 268 20.65 -7.38 -16.32
C THR A 268 21.55 -8.60 -16.21
N VAL A 269 22.47 -8.77 -17.15
CA VAL A 269 23.38 -9.91 -17.21
C VAL A 269 24.82 -9.41 -17.15
N GLY A 270 25.58 -9.86 -16.16
CA GLY A 270 26.92 -9.36 -15.83
C GLY A 270 26.90 -7.86 -15.59
N SER A 271 27.81 -7.14 -16.25
CA SER A 271 27.86 -5.68 -16.30
C SER A 271 27.16 -5.08 -17.52
N GLY A 272 26.31 -5.84 -18.21
CA GLY A 272 25.60 -5.40 -19.41
C GLY A 272 24.49 -4.40 -19.11
N GLU A 273 23.93 -3.80 -20.17
CA GLU A 273 22.77 -2.91 -20.03
C GLU A 273 21.50 -3.69 -19.67
N PRO A 274 20.63 -3.12 -18.80
CA PRO A 274 19.35 -3.73 -18.48
C PRO A 274 18.43 -3.77 -19.71
N ARG A 275 17.97 -4.96 -20.08
CA ARG A 275 17.00 -5.15 -21.18
C ARG A 275 15.64 -5.54 -20.64
N LYS A 276 14.60 -5.19 -21.40
CA LYS A 276 13.20 -5.58 -21.10
C LYS A 276 12.85 -6.86 -21.84
N VAL A 277 12.25 -7.81 -21.14
CA VAL A 277 11.79 -9.07 -21.69
C VAL A 277 10.29 -9.20 -21.47
N ALA A 278 9.55 -9.50 -22.54
CA ALA A 278 8.13 -9.83 -22.46
C ALA A 278 7.98 -11.26 -21.95
N VAL A 279 7.14 -11.42 -20.93
CA VAL A 279 6.93 -12.69 -20.23
C VAL A 279 5.45 -12.98 -20.09
N ARG A 280 5.12 -14.26 -20.16
CA ARG A 280 3.75 -14.75 -20.05
C ARG A 280 3.71 -15.93 -19.12
N ARG A 281 2.69 -15.98 -18.28
CA ARG A 281 2.47 -17.05 -17.31
C ARG A 281 1.37 -17.98 -17.81
N GLU A 282 1.66 -19.28 -17.84
CA GLU A 282 0.64 -20.33 -18.01
C GLU A 282 0.65 -21.22 -16.77
N GLY A 283 -0.44 -21.20 -15.99
CA GLY A 283 -0.49 -21.97 -14.74
C GLY A 283 0.57 -21.51 -13.74
N ARG A 284 1.60 -22.33 -13.50
CA ARG A 284 2.75 -21.96 -12.64
C ARG A 284 4.03 -21.66 -13.42
N ASP A 285 4.00 -21.90 -14.73
CA ASP A 285 5.16 -21.84 -15.59
C ASP A 285 5.23 -20.47 -16.28
N TRP A 286 6.46 -20.02 -16.51
CA TRP A 286 6.75 -18.74 -17.14
C TRP A 286 7.42 -18.99 -18.48
N PHE A 287 7.02 -18.21 -19.48
CA PHE A 287 7.54 -18.26 -20.82
C PHE A 287 8.00 -16.87 -21.24
N THR A 288 9.10 -16.79 -21.98
CA THR A 288 9.53 -15.56 -22.64
C THR A 288 8.98 -15.56 -24.06
N ASP A 289 8.39 -14.45 -24.53
CA ASP A 289 7.79 -14.36 -25.87
C ASP A 289 8.83 -14.30 -27.01
N GLY A 290 10.04 -14.83 -26.80
CA GLY A 290 11.16 -14.82 -27.75
C GLY A 290 11.86 -16.16 -27.94
N VAL A 291 11.47 -17.23 -27.23
CA VAL A 291 12.05 -18.56 -27.40
C VAL A 291 10.92 -19.58 -27.42
N ARG A 292 10.65 -20.12 -28.61
CA ARG A 292 9.79 -21.28 -28.82
C ARG A 292 10.66 -22.43 -29.32
#